data_AF-X6P7B5-F1
#
_entry.id   AF-X6P7B5-F1
#
_cell.length_a   1.000
_cell.length_b   1.000
_cell.length_c   1.000
_cell.angle_alpha   90.00
_cell.angle_beta   90.00
_cell.angle_gamma   90.00
#
_symmetry.space_group_name_H-M   'P 1'
#
loop_
_entity.id
_entity.type
_entity.pdbx_description
1 polymer ?
#
loop_
_entity_poly.entity_id
_entity_poly.type
_entity_poly.pdbx_seq_one_letter_code
_entity_poly.pdbx_strand_id
1 'polypeptide(L)'
;MSQKKSESKILESTIKKLKEHYKSQNKLAPLFDDPDQLIDTCYIRLTLLKQRYFLEKSEEILNEEDNNEAVEEEKEEKDPEEWLNTLDYFMTYGSGQKTVELQDLWVEEKERERRKEDEEVARMNHISICGEAGSGKSVLTQVIAYLWAKNEMWSDQFQWLLHIPFGRIAHVFDSDKDSDSDNITNQWLKVMDALNISKWNSNDTKIVYSKNGLLILDGFDAIASELNRKPGLKRWLQHCTESRNCHVIVTSRPNVMCSYLKNAKLIDIIGFQSQDIRKYIHAYFQNVAGDSGDNDQKDCDQADILLRKLIDNPSLKLLSHIPLYLRLFCHLTRQQILKAQEEEDNDNDNNDNDNDNEMIMIMIMIMMKKKKKIFE
;
A
#
# COMPACT_ATOMS: atom_id res chain seq x y z
N MET A 1 -43.01 -9.15 -0.44
CA MET A 1 -41.99 -10.20 -0.17
C MET A 1 -41.19 -10.62 -1.41
N SER A 2 -41.77 -10.61 -2.62
CA SER A 2 -41.05 -11.06 -3.84
C SER A 2 -39.85 -10.16 -4.24
N GLN A 3 -40.01 -8.83 -4.17
CA GLN A 3 -39.01 -7.86 -4.63
C GLN A 3 -37.74 -7.77 -3.75
N LYS A 4 -37.88 -7.84 -2.41
CA LYS A 4 -36.72 -7.92 -1.50
C LYS A 4 -35.90 -9.20 -1.71
N LYS A 5 -36.57 -10.31 -2.07
CA LYS A 5 -35.90 -11.60 -2.33
C LYS A 5 -35.13 -11.58 -3.65
N SER A 6 -35.59 -10.83 -4.66
CA SER A 6 -34.84 -10.62 -5.90
C SER A 6 -33.64 -9.68 -5.71
N GLU A 7 -33.78 -8.61 -4.94
CA GLU A 7 -32.68 -7.66 -4.66
C GLU A 7 -31.53 -8.33 -3.88
N SER A 8 -31.87 -9.13 -2.85
CA SER A 8 -30.88 -9.90 -2.09
C SER A 8 -30.10 -10.89 -2.97
N LYS A 9 -30.77 -11.58 -3.92
CA LYS A 9 -30.10 -12.49 -4.85
C LYS A 9 -29.17 -11.77 -5.83
N ILE A 10 -29.56 -10.57 -6.29
CA ILE A 10 -28.71 -9.75 -7.15
C ILE A 10 -27.45 -9.34 -6.38
N LEU A 11 -27.61 -8.85 -5.14
CA LEU A 11 -26.49 -8.44 -4.29
C LEU A 11 -25.51 -9.59 -4.02
N GLU A 12 -26.01 -10.78 -3.66
CA GLU A 12 -25.18 -11.98 -3.48
C GLU A 12 -24.39 -12.35 -4.74
N SER A 13 -25.05 -12.28 -5.91
CA SER A 13 -24.41 -12.51 -7.20
C SER A 13 -23.31 -11.48 -7.49
N THR A 14 -23.56 -10.20 -7.22
CA THR A 14 -22.56 -9.13 -7.40
C THR A 14 -21.37 -9.30 -6.46
N ILE A 15 -21.60 -9.61 -5.18
CA ILE A 15 -20.53 -9.89 -4.21
C ILE A 15 -19.67 -11.07 -4.68
N LYS A 16 -20.29 -12.13 -5.21
CA LYS A 16 -19.56 -13.29 -5.74
C LYS A 16 -18.64 -12.88 -6.89
N LYS A 17 -19.10 -12.04 -7.83
CA LYS A 17 -18.28 -11.51 -8.94
C LYS A 17 -17.09 -10.71 -8.43
N LEU A 18 -17.29 -9.84 -7.42
CA LEU A 18 -16.19 -9.08 -6.80
C LEU A 18 -15.15 -10.02 -6.18
N LYS A 19 -15.59 -11.04 -5.43
CA LYS A 19 -14.67 -12.02 -4.83
C LYS A 19 -13.91 -12.81 -5.89
N GLU A 20 -14.57 -13.27 -6.95
CA GLU A 20 -13.90 -13.95 -8.07
C GLU A 20 -12.86 -13.03 -8.75
N HIS A 21 -13.23 -11.77 -9.00
CA HIS A 21 -12.35 -10.78 -9.60
C HIS A 21 -11.08 -10.53 -8.76
N TYR A 22 -11.21 -10.27 -7.46
CA TYR A 22 -10.05 -10.02 -6.61
C TYR A 22 -9.22 -11.28 -6.35
N LYS A 23 -9.83 -12.47 -6.24
CA LYS A 23 -9.08 -13.74 -6.17
C LYS A 23 -8.25 -14.00 -7.43
N SER A 24 -8.73 -13.59 -8.60
CA SER A 24 -7.96 -13.71 -9.84
C SER A 24 -6.77 -12.76 -9.92
N GLN A 25 -6.73 -11.73 -9.07
CA GLN A 25 -5.60 -10.80 -8.92
C GLN A 25 -4.65 -11.24 -7.80
N ASN A 26 -4.32 -12.54 -7.76
CA ASN A 26 -3.44 -13.13 -6.75
C ASN A 26 -1.95 -12.82 -6.95
N LYS A 27 -1.61 -11.89 -7.84
CA LYS A 27 -0.24 -11.51 -8.20
C LYS A 27 -0.07 -10.02 -8.00
N LEU A 28 1.07 -9.62 -7.45
CA LEU A 28 1.47 -8.22 -7.41
C LEU A 28 1.73 -7.72 -8.82
N ALA A 29 1.49 -6.42 -9.03
CA ALA A 29 1.90 -5.78 -10.27
C ALA A 29 3.42 -6.02 -10.47
N PRO A 30 3.84 -6.45 -11.68
CA PRO A 30 5.25 -6.59 -11.99
C PRO A 30 5.91 -5.22 -11.91
N LEU A 31 7.11 -5.19 -11.34
CA LEU A 31 7.97 -4.02 -11.27
C LEU A 31 9.27 -4.38 -11.96
N PHE A 32 9.68 -3.58 -12.94
CA PHE A 32 10.80 -3.94 -13.84
C PHE A 32 10.44 -5.19 -14.66
N ASP A 33 11.44 -6.01 -15.01
CA ASP A 33 11.26 -7.31 -15.69
C ASP A 33 11.28 -8.45 -14.66
N ASP A 34 10.70 -8.22 -13.48
CA ASP A 34 10.66 -9.20 -12.40
C ASP A 34 9.52 -10.22 -12.61
N PRO A 35 9.71 -11.47 -12.16
CA PRO A 35 8.68 -12.49 -12.26
C PRO A 35 7.52 -12.15 -11.33
N ASP A 36 6.33 -12.64 -11.70
CA ASP A 36 5.11 -12.44 -10.94
C ASP A 36 5.29 -12.92 -9.48
N GLN A 37 5.05 -12.02 -8.53
CA GLN A 37 5.04 -12.34 -7.10
C GLN A 37 3.61 -12.67 -6.67
N LEU A 38 3.37 -13.88 -6.14
CA LEU A 38 2.06 -14.26 -5.61
C LEU A 38 1.78 -13.55 -4.28
N ILE A 39 0.56 -13.04 -4.09
CA ILE A 39 0.16 -12.36 -2.85
C ILE A 39 0.18 -13.33 -1.65
N ASP A 40 -0.20 -14.60 -1.86
CA ASP A 40 -0.25 -15.62 -0.80
C ASP A 40 1.11 -15.93 -0.19
N THR A 41 2.18 -15.79 -0.98
CA THR A 41 3.55 -16.18 -0.59
C THR A 41 4.48 -14.99 -0.48
N CYS A 42 4.11 -13.82 -1.01
CA CYS A 42 4.86 -12.58 -0.84
C CYS A 42 4.61 -12.02 0.57
N TYR A 43 5.69 -11.85 1.33
CA TYR A 43 5.61 -11.19 2.63
C TYR A 43 5.35 -9.69 2.44
N ILE A 44 4.18 -9.20 2.81
CA ILE A 44 3.82 -7.77 2.70
C ILE A 44 3.27 -7.31 4.04
N ARG A 45 4.16 -7.14 5.01
CA ARG A 45 3.84 -6.45 6.25
C ARG A 45 4.45 -5.06 6.21
N LEU A 46 3.60 -4.07 6.03
CA LEU A 46 3.99 -2.67 6.12
C LEU A 46 3.63 -2.15 7.50
N THR A 47 4.54 -1.39 8.10
CA THR A 47 4.27 -0.76 9.38
C THR A 47 3.34 0.43 9.19
N LEU A 48 2.24 0.43 9.94
CA LEU A 48 1.25 1.50 9.96
C LEU A 48 1.38 2.27 11.27
N LEU A 49 1.52 3.58 11.18
CA LEU A 49 1.56 4.47 12.32
C LEU A 49 0.26 5.26 12.41
N LYS A 50 -0.36 5.25 13.59
CA LYS A 50 -1.41 6.24 13.89
C LYS A 50 -0.74 7.60 13.95
N GLN A 51 -1.15 8.51 13.09
CA GLN A 51 -0.76 9.89 13.18
C GLN A 51 -1.51 10.51 14.38
N ARG A 52 -1.00 10.27 15.58
CA ARG A 52 -1.32 11.11 16.74
C ARG A 52 -0.46 12.36 16.58
N TYR A 53 -1.11 13.53 16.57
CA TYR A 53 -0.47 14.77 17.02
C TYR A 53 0.67 15.33 16.13
N PHE A 54 0.65 15.21 14.80
CA PHE A 54 1.59 16.02 14.00
C PHE A 54 1.23 17.52 14.02
N LEU A 55 -0.06 17.87 14.18
CA LEU A 55 -0.52 19.25 14.34
C LEU A 55 -0.23 19.81 15.74
N GLU A 56 -0.59 19.09 16.79
CA GLU A 56 -0.36 19.53 18.17
C GLU A 56 1.14 19.64 18.51
N LYS A 57 1.99 18.76 17.95
CA LYS A 57 3.45 18.86 18.15
C LYS A 57 4.11 20.01 17.38
N SER A 58 3.54 20.45 16.26
CA SER A 58 4.03 21.65 15.57
C SER A 58 3.72 22.95 16.33
N GLU A 59 2.61 22.96 17.10
CA GLU A 59 2.28 24.04 18.02
C GLU A 59 3.10 23.97 19.32
N GLU A 60 3.39 22.77 19.83
CA GLU A 60 4.28 22.59 21.00
C GLU A 60 5.75 22.92 20.69
N ILE A 61 6.29 22.56 19.53
CA ILE A 61 7.68 22.90 19.13
C ILE A 61 7.86 24.42 18.96
N LEU A 62 6.82 25.15 18.55
CA LEU A 62 6.85 26.62 18.52
C LEU A 62 6.77 27.26 19.91
N ASN A 63 6.34 26.50 20.93
CA ASN A 63 6.20 26.95 22.31
C ASN A 63 7.33 26.45 23.24
N GLU A 64 8.06 25.39 22.85
CA GLU A 64 9.14 24.77 23.64
C GLU A 64 10.53 25.36 23.37
N GLU A 65 10.71 26.23 22.35
CA GLU A 65 11.96 26.99 22.18
C GLU A 65 12.28 27.94 23.37
N ASP A 66 11.36 28.09 24.33
CA ASP A 66 11.54 28.92 25.53
C ASP A 66 11.94 28.17 26.82
N ASN A 67 12.01 26.83 26.86
CA ASN A 67 12.39 26.11 28.10
C ASN A 67 13.33 24.92 27.88
N ASN A 68 14.63 25.19 27.96
CA ASN A 68 15.68 24.18 28.08
C ASN A 68 15.75 23.66 29.53
N GLU A 69 15.48 22.38 29.77
CA GLU A 69 16.15 21.62 30.84
C GLU A 69 16.49 20.19 30.35
N ALA A 70 17.77 19.85 30.46
CA ALA A 70 18.33 18.56 30.10
C ALA A 70 18.04 17.53 31.20
N VAL A 71 17.52 16.36 30.83
CA VAL A 71 17.42 15.20 31.72
C VAL A 71 18.30 14.08 31.16
N GLU A 72 19.31 13.70 31.95
CA GLU A 72 20.15 12.53 31.74
C GLU A 72 19.33 11.26 32.06
N GLU A 73 19.29 10.29 31.14
CA GLU A 73 18.73 8.96 31.41
C GLU A 73 19.82 7.87 31.38
N GLU A 74 19.73 7.02 32.41
CA GLU A 74 20.64 5.93 32.76
C GLU A 74 20.65 4.82 31.69
N LYS A 75 21.85 4.31 31.39
CA LYS A 75 22.06 3.23 30.41
C LYS A 75 21.94 1.86 31.08
N GLU A 76 20.87 1.13 30.76
CA GLU A 76 20.86 -0.34 30.88
C GLU A 76 21.47 -0.96 29.61
N GLU A 77 22.48 -1.81 29.78
CA GLU A 77 23.10 -2.58 28.70
C GLU A 77 22.11 -3.62 28.18
N LYS A 78 21.66 -3.43 26.93
CA LYS A 78 20.92 -4.42 26.13
C LYS A 78 21.72 -4.82 24.90
N ASP A 79 21.42 -6.02 24.41
CA ASP A 79 22.09 -6.74 23.33
C ASP A 79 22.29 -5.88 22.05
N PRO A 80 23.46 -5.90 21.38
CA PRO A 80 23.76 -5.04 20.23
C PRO A 80 22.83 -5.23 19.02
N GLU A 81 22.25 -6.42 18.87
CA GLU A 81 21.33 -6.76 17.77
C GLU A 81 19.93 -6.16 17.96
N GLU A 82 19.50 -5.96 19.22
CA GLU A 82 18.22 -5.35 19.59
C GLU A 82 18.27 -3.81 19.46
N TRP A 83 19.45 -3.23 19.70
CA TRP A 83 19.74 -1.81 19.53
C TRP A 83 19.59 -1.33 18.07
N LEU A 84 20.03 -2.12 17.10
CA LEU A 84 20.01 -1.72 15.68
C LEU A 84 18.61 -1.70 15.05
N ASN A 85 17.70 -2.58 15.46
CA ASN A 85 16.33 -2.62 14.95
C ASN A 85 15.46 -1.47 15.48
N THR A 86 15.86 -0.94 16.63
CA THR A 86 15.11 0.05 17.41
C THR A 86 15.60 1.45 17.02
N LEU A 87 16.91 1.67 16.92
CA LEU A 87 17.49 2.99 16.69
C LEU A 87 17.16 3.62 15.32
N ASP A 88 17.14 2.85 14.23
CA ASP A 88 16.84 3.36 12.87
C ASP A 88 15.40 3.91 12.76
N TYR A 89 14.48 3.30 13.51
CA TYR A 89 13.06 3.66 13.54
C TYR A 89 12.80 4.92 14.39
N PHE A 90 13.38 4.95 15.60
CA PHE A 90 13.23 6.04 16.56
C PHE A 90 13.86 7.36 16.06
N MET A 91 14.99 7.26 15.36
CA MET A 91 15.71 8.42 14.80
C MET A 91 14.97 9.08 13.63
N THR A 92 14.19 8.30 12.86
CA THR A 92 13.54 8.79 11.63
C THR A 92 12.09 9.26 11.86
N TYR A 93 11.36 8.68 12.83
CA TYR A 93 9.92 8.93 13.04
C TYR A 93 9.51 9.32 14.46
N GLY A 94 10.45 9.41 15.41
CA GLY A 94 10.22 9.87 16.78
C GLY A 94 9.57 8.84 17.70
N SER A 95 9.84 8.95 19.00
CA SER A 95 9.62 7.90 20.00
C SER A 95 8.18 7.67 20.49
N GLY A 96 7.20 8.42 19.98
CA GLY A 96 5.84 8.44 20.53
C GLY A 96 4.75 7.73 19.72
N GLN A 97 5.04 7.23 18.50
CA GLN A 97 3.98 6.79 17.60
C GLN A 97 3.62 5.31 17.81
N LYS A 98 2.35 5.04 18.12
CA LYS A 98 1.82 3.67 18.26
C LYS A 98 1.62 3.05 16.88
N THR A 99 2.28 1.91 16.66
CA THR A 99 2.03 1.05 15.51
C THR A 99 0.62 0.46 15.58
N VAL A 100 0.06 0.15 14.41
CA VAL A 100 -1.26 -0.49 14.29
C VAL A 100 -1.16 -1.62 13.29
N GLU A 101 -1.68 -2.78 13.65
CA GLU A 101 -1.81 -3.87 12.70
C GLU A 101 -2.95 -3.59 11.72
N LEU A 102 -2.78 -4.02 10.48
CA LEU A 102 -3.77 -3.79 9.43
C LEU A 102 -5.16 -4.31 9.83
N GLN A 103 -5.26 -5.48 10.46
CA GLN A 103 -6.53 -6.04 10.89
C GLN A 103 -7.28 -5.18 11.93
N ASP A 104 -6.53 -4.39 12.71
CA ASP A 104 -7.04 -3.61 13.86
C ASP A 104 -7.46 -2.18 13.49
N LEU A 105 -7.41 -1.82 12.20
CA LEU A 105 -7.74 -0.46 11.75
C LEU A 105 -9.12 0.01 12.21
N TRP A 106 -10.09 -0.91 12.28
CA TRP A 106 -11.50 -0.64 12.61
C TRP A 106 -11.90 -1.06 14.05
N VAL A 107 -10.98 -1.56 14.87
CA VAL A 107 -11.31 -2.13 16.20
C VAL A 107 -11.72 -1.06 17.22
N GLU A 108 -11.01 0.07 17.28
CA GLU A 108 -11.34 1.17 18.20
C GLU A 108 -12.72 1.78 17.92
N GLU A 109 -13.18 1.73 16.68
CA GLU A 109 -14.53 2.18 16.31
C GLU A 109 -15.60 1.25 16.89
N LYS A 110 -15.42 -0.07 16.76
CA LYS A 110 -16.34 -1.06 17.35
C LYS A 110 -16.49 -0.89 18.86
N GLU A 111 -15.44 -0.49 19.57
CA GLU A 111 -15.51 -0.23 21.01
C GLU A 111 -16.28 1.05 21.34
N ARG A 112 -16.10 2.14 20.58
CA ARG A 112 -16.88 3.39 20.76
C ARG A 112 -18.36 3.18 20.45
N GLU A 113 -18.68 2.46 19.37
CA GLU A 113 -20.07 2.12 19.03
C GLU A 113 -20.76 1.33 20.15
N ARG A 114 -20.04 0.42 20.80
CA ARG A 114 -20.57 -0.36 21.94
C ARG A 114 -20.81 0.49 23.19
N ARG A 115 -20.03 1.55 23.39
CA ARG A 115 -20.13 2.44 24.57
C ARG A 115 -21.29 3.43 24.49
N LYS A 116 -21.97 3.55 23.35
CA LYS A 116 -23.05 4.53 23.12
C LYS A 116 -22.63 5.96 23.51
N GLU A 117 -21.36 6.30 23.32
CA GLU A 117 -20.90 7.69 23.36
C GLU A 117 -21.68 8.45 22.26
N ASP A 118 -22.10 9.69 22.56
CA ASP A 118 -23.15 10.47 21.87
C ASP A 118 -23.29 10.19 20.36
N GLU A 119 -24.53 10.01 19.88
CA GLU A 119 -24.87 9.79 18.46
C GLU A 119 -24.30 10.85 17.49
N GLU A 120 -23.84 11.99 18.03
CA GLU A 120 -23.21 13.11 17.32
C GLU A 120 -21.69 13.02 17.14
N VAL A 121 -20.99 12.14 17.87
CA VAL A 121 -19.57 11.86 17.60
C VAL A 121 -19.51 11.06 16.31
N ALA A 122 -19.35 11.79 15.20
CA ALA A 122 -19.36 11.30 13.83
C ALA A 122 -18.66 9.93 13.73
N ARG A 123 -19.44 8.89 13.36
CA ARG A 123 -18.87 7.57 13.01
C ARG A 123 -17.67 7.79 12.09
N MET A 124 -16.53 7.23 12.47
CA MET A 124 -15.28 7.40 11.75
C MET A 124 -15.30 6.48 10.53
N ASN A 125 -16.16 6.76 9.57
CA ASN A 125 -16.29 5.95 8.37
C ASN A 125 -15.06 6.05 7.45
N HIS A 126 -14.10 6.94 7.76
CA HIS A 126 -13.02 7.32 6.86
C HIS A 126 -11.65 7.04 7.45
N ILE A 127 -10.78 6.46 6.63
CA ILE A 127 -9.36 6.30 6.91
C ILE A 127 -8.57 6.95 5.78
N SER A 128 -7.61 7.80 6.12
CA SER A 128 -6.63 8.34 5.18
C SER A 128 -5.30 7.66 5.44
N ILE A 129 -4.79 6.94 4.43
CA ILE A 129 -3.51 6.26 4.46
C ILE A 129 -2.50 7.07 3.65
N CYS A 130 -1.51 7.63 4.32
CA CYS A 130 -0.49 8.49 3.73
C CYS A 130 0.85 7.75 3.70
N GLY A 131 1.74 8.15 2.80
CA GLY A 131 3.09 7.61 2.78
C GLY A 131 3.85 8.01 1.53
N GLU A 132 5.17 7.92 1.56
CA GLU A 132 6.02 8.37 0.46
C GLU A 132 5.86 7.54 -0.82
N ALA A 133 6.36 8.07 -1.94
CA ALA A 133 6.40 7.32 -3.19
C ALA A 133 7.19 6.01 -3.00
N GLY A 134 6.63 4.89 -3.45
CA GLY A 134 7.26 3.57 -3.27
C GLY A 134 7.06 2.93 -1.88
N SER A 135 6.32 3.56 -0.96
CA SER A 135 6.04 3.01 0.37
C SER A 135 5.13 1.77 0.39
N GLY A 136 4.52 1.42 -0.74
CA GLY A 136 3.64 0.24 -0.85
C GLY A 136 2.13 0.50 -0.68
N LYS A 137 1.66 1.76 -0.68
CA LYS A 137 0.21 2.12 -0.59
C LYS A 137 -0.69 1.28 -1.51
N SER A 138 -0.43 1.29 -2.81
CA SER A 138 -1.25 0.54 -3.79
C SER A 138 -1.13 -0.98 -3.64
N VAL A 139 0.03 -1.47 -3.16
CA VAL A 139 0.22 -2.88 -2.86
C VAL A 139 -0.64 -3.27 -1.65
N LEU A 140 -0.66 -2.43 -0.60
CA LEU A 140 -1.48 -2.63 0.58
C LEU A 140 -2.98 -2.71 0.22
N THR A 141 -3.48 -1.77 -0.59
CA THR A 141 -4.90 -1.77 -1.00
C THR A 141 -5.26 -2.98 -1.85
N GLN A 142 -4.35 -3.43 -2.72
CA GLN A 142 -4.50 -4.67 -3.48
C GLN A 142 -4.57 -5.90 -2.55
N VAL A 143 -3.66 -5.99 -1.56
CA VAL A 143 -3.64 -7.07 -0.57
C VAL A 143 -4.93 -7.09 0.25
N ILE A 144 -5.43 -5.94 0.69
CA ILE A 144 -6.71 -5.84 1.42
C ILE A 144 -7.85 -6.41 0.57
N ALA A 145 -7.96 -6.02 -0.70
CA ALA A 145 -9.02 -6.50 -1.59
C ALA A 145 -8.93 -8.02 -1.81
N TYR A 146 -7.72 -8.53 -1.95
CA TYR A 146 -7.43 -9.96 -2.09
C TYR A 146 -7.82 -10.77 -0.84
N LEU A 147 -7.38 -10.35 0.34
CA LEU A 147 -7.67 -11.02 1.62
C LEU A 147 -9.15 -10.97 1.97
N TRP A 148 -9.83 -9.85 1.68
CA TRP A 148 -11.29 -9.76 1.81
C TRP A 148 -11.99 -10.79 0.92
N ALA A 149 -11.54 -10.94 -0.32
CA ALA A 149 -12.14 -11.89 -1.25
C ALA A 149 -11.95 -13.36 -0.81
N LYS A 150 -10.83 -13.69 -0.16
CA LYS A 150 -10.59 -15.00 0.47
C LYS A 150 -11.36 -15.23 1.76
N ASN A 151 -12.03 -14.21 2.30
CA ASN A 151 -12.65 -14.20 3.62
C ASN A 151 -11.64 -14.28 4.78
N GLU A 152 -10.40 -13.85 4.55
CA GLU A 152 -9.34 -13.85 5.56
C GLU A 152 -9.28 -12.51 6.32
N MET A 153 -9.80 -11.43 5.72
CA MET A 153 -9.79 -10.10 6.33
C MET A 153 -11.11 -9.36 6.12
N TRP A 154 -11.70 -8.87 7.22
CA TRP A 154 -12.88 -7.99 7.27
C TRP A 154 -14.14 -8.45 6.51
N SER A 155 -14.22 -9.72 6.10
CA SER A 155 -15.39 -10.27 5.41
C SER A 155 -16.61 -10.40 6.32
N ASP A 156 -16.39 -10.42 7.63
CA ASP A 156 -17.41 -10.33 8.69
C ASP A 156 -17.89 -8.89 8.93
N GLN A 157 -17.12 -7.89 8.52
CA GLN A 157 -17.39 -6.47 8.77
C GLN A 157 -18.03 -5.79 7.56
N PHE A 158 -17.52 -6.06 6.37
CA PHE A 158 -17.98 -5.44 5.12
C PHE A 158 -18.61 -6.48 4.20
N GLN A 159 -19.86 -6.23 3.80
CA GLN A 159 -20.61 -7.10 2.89
C GLN A 159 -19.99 -7.10 1.49
N TRP A 160 -19.43 -5.97 1.08
CA TRP A 160 -18.79 -5.77 -0.20
C TRP A 160 -17.61 -4.82 -0.08
N LEU A 161 -16.63 -5.01 -0.97
CA LEU A 161 -15.44 -4.18 -1.08
C LEU A 161 -15.25 -3.80 -2.54
N LEU A 162 -14.96 -2.52 -2.80
CA LEU A 162 -14.64 -2.03 -4.14
C LEU A 162 -13.35 -1.21 -4.10
N HIS A 163 -12.33 -1.72 -4.76
CA HIS A 163 -11.05 -1.05 -4.97
C HIS A 163 -11.04 -0.26 -6.28
N ILE A 164 -10.77 1.06 -6.17
CA ILE A 164 -10.82 2.02 -7.26
C ILE A 164 -9.49 2.78 -7.33
N PRO A 165 -8.58 2.41 -8.24
CA PRO A 165 -7.37 3.18 -8.50
C PRO A 165 -7.71 4.46 -9.26
N PHE A 166 -7.46 5.63 -8.67
CA PHE A 166 -7.74 6.93 -9.30
C PHE A 166 -7.04 7.10 -10.64
N GLY A 167 -5.81 6.62 -10.76
CA GLY A 167 -5.06 6.63 -12.03
C GLY A 167 -5.77 5.88 -13.18
N ARG A 168 -6.68 4.95 -12.89
CA ARG A 168 -7.48 4.26 -13.92
C ARG A 168 -8.76 4.99 -14.29
N ILE A 169 -9.29 5.84 -13.42
CA ILE A 169 -10.60 6.47 -13.63
C ILE A 169 -10.51 7.96 -13.94
N ALA A 170 -9.33 8.59 -13.79
CA ALA A 170 -9.17 10.04 -14.01
C ALA A 170 -9.64 10.49 -15.41
N HIS A 171 -9.34 9.70 -16.45
CA HIS A 171 -9.69 10.00 -17.84
C HIS A 171 -11.20 9.87 -18.14
N VAL A 172 -11.93 9.14 -17.30
CA VAL A 172 -13.38 8.92 -17.46
C VAL A 172 -14.16 10.23 -17.37
N PHE A 173 -13.60 11.22 -16.68
CA PHE A 173 -14.20 12.52 -16.42
C PHE A 173 -13.60 13.64 -17.28
N ASP A 174 -12.91 13.32 -18.39
CA ASP A 174 -12.28 14.30 -19.29
C ASP A 174 -13.27 14.99 -20.24
N SER A 175 -14.48 14.44 -20.44
CA SER A 175 -15.37 14.97 -21.47
C SER A 175 -16.09 16.24 -21.02
N ASP A 176 -16.07 17.29 -21.85
CA ASP A 176 -16.83 18.56 -21.71
C ASP A 176 -18.36 18.36 -21.57
N LYS A 177 -18.85 17.13 -21.81
CA LYS A 177 -20.25 16.74 -21.65
C LYS A 177 -20.61 16.31 -20.23
N ASP A 178 -19.64 16.14 -19.34
CA ASP A 178 -19.85 16.01 -17.89
C ASP A 178 -20.22 17.38 -17.31
N SER A 179 -21.25 17.98 -17.91
CA SER A 179 -21.94 19.14 -17.36
C SER A 179 -22.44 18.81 -15.96
N ASP A 180 -22.76 19.84 -15.19
CA ASP A 180 -23.33 19.70 -13.85
C ASP A 180 -24.62 18.84 -13.80
N SER A 181 -25.19 18.43 -14.94
CA SER A 181 -26.37 17.58 -15.07
C SER A 181 -26.11 16.07 -15.06
N ASP A 182 -24.87 15.60 -15.18
CA ASP A 182 -24.58 14.17 -15.23
C ASP A 182 -24.88 13.52 -13.88
N ASN A 183 -25.93 12.69 -13.84
CA ASN A 183 -26.41 12.03 -12.64
C ASN A 183 -25.31 11.12 -12.05
N ILE A 184 -25.17 11.12 -10.72
CA ILE A 184 -24.23 10.27 -9.98
C ILE A 184 -24.29 8.79 -10.38
N THR A 185 -25.47 8.30 -10.77
CA THR A 185 -25.65 6.92 -11.27
C THR A 185 -24.86 6.68 -12.56
N ASN A 186 -24.86 7.65 -13.49
CA ASN A 186 -24.11 7.55 -14.75
C ASN A 186 -22.60 7.59 -14.49
N GLN A 187 -22.16 8.45 -13.56
CA GLN A 187 -20.75 8.52 -13.15
C GLN A 187 -20.25 7.18 -12.61
N TRP A 188 -21.05 6.53 -11.75
CA TRP A 188 -20.75 5.18 -11.26
C TRP A 188 -20.70 4.15 -12.37
N LEU A 189 -21.60 4.17 -13.36
CA LEU A 189 -21.54 3.25 -14.51
C LEU A 189 -20.22 3.42 -15.27
N LYS A 190 -19.85 4.66 -15.60
CA LYS A 190 -18.59 4.96 -16.28
C LYS A 190 -17.36 4.48 -15.49
N VAL A 191 -17.36 4.70 -14.17
CA VAL A 191 -16.29 4.22 -13.27
C VAL A 191 -16.21 2.69 -13.28
N MET A 192 -17.33 1.99 -13.16
CA MET A 192 -17.36 0.52 -13.17
C MET A 192 -16.88 -0.07 -14.49
N ASP A 193 -17.24 0.57 -15.61
CA ASP A 193 -16.74 0.18 -16.93
C ASP A 193 -15.22 0.31 -17.02
N ALA A 194 -14.64 1.39 -16.48
CA ALA A 194 -13.19 1.60 -16.42
C ALA A 194 -12.46 0.62 -15.48
N LEU A 195 -13.12 0.08 -14.47
CA LEU A 195 -12.55 -0.97 -13.60
C LEU A 195 -12.45 -2.33 -14.30
N ASN A 196 -13.22 -2.55 -15.37
CA ASN A 196 -13.21 -3.77 -16.18
C ASN A 196 -13.39 -5.06 -15.35
N ILE A 197 -14.37 -5.05 -14.44
CA ILE A 197 -14.71 -6.22 -13.63
C ILE A 197 -15.43 -7.25 -14.51
N SER A 198 -14.93 -8.49 -14.53
CA SER A 198 -15.48 -9.55 -15.40
C SER A 198 -16.97 -9.81 -15.10
N LYS A 199 -17.79 -9.90 -16.16
CA LYS A 199 -19.24 -10.17 -16.10
C LYS A 199 -20.04 -9.12 -15.29
N TRP A 200 -19.49 -7.92 -15.13
CA TRP A 200 -20.19 -6.79 -14.53
C TRP A 200 -21.27 -6.24 -15.48
N ASN A 201 -22.40 -5.83 -14.92
CA ASN A 201 -23.49 -5.18 -15.64
C ASN A 201 -24.06 -4.00 -14.83
N SER A 202 -24.95 -3.22 -15.46
CA SER A 202 -25.52 -2.02 -14.84
C SER A 202 -26.32 -2.26 -13.55
N ASN A 203 -26.89 -3.45 -13.34
CA ASN A 203 -27.54 -3.78 -12.07
C ASN A 203 -26.52 -4.04 -10.95
N ASP A 204 -25.34 -4.57 -11.28
CA ASP A 204 -24.28 -4.81 -10.29
C ASP A 204 -23.81 -3.48 -9.67
N THR A 205 -23.78 -2.39 -10.45
CA THR A 205 -23.43 -1.04 -9.98
C THR A 205 -24.30 -0.56 -8.82
N LYS A 206 -25.51 -1.10 -8.63
CA LYS A 206 -26.38 -0.74 -7.49
C LYS A 206 -25.79 -1.14 -6.14
N ILE A 207 -24.76 -1.99 -6.11
CA ILE A 207 -24.07 -2.38 -4.87
C ILE A 207 -23.51 -1.17 -4.10
N VAL A 208 -23.11 -0.10 -4.80
CA VAL A 208 -22.55 1.11 -4.17
C VAL A 208 -23.55 1.85 -3.27
N TYR A 209 -24.85 1.60 -3.48
CA TYR A 209 -25.93 2.13 -2.64
C TYR A 209 -26.33 1.18 -1.51
N SER A 210 -25.74 -0.01 -1.44
CA SER A 210 -25.98 -1.00 -0.39
C SER A 210 -25.18 -0.68 0.86
N LYS A 211 -25.73 -1.02 2.03
CA LYS A 211 -25.10 -0.74 3.33
C LYS A 211 -23.89 -1.63 3.59
N ASN A 212 -23.04 -1.18 4.51
CA ASN A 212 -21.87 -1.90 5.02
C ASN A 212 -20.87 -2.27 3.92
N GLY A 213 -20.66 -1.36 2.98
CA GLY A 213 -19.60 -1.45 1.98
C GLY A 213 -18.28 -0.86 2.44
N LEU A 214 -17.19 -1.28 1.81
CA LEU A 214 -15.88 -0.63 1.89
C LEU A 214 -15.45 -0.14 0.50
N LEU A 215 -15.26 1.18 0.37
CA LEU A 215 -14.65 1.80 -0.79
C LEU A 215 -13.16 2.03 -0.50
N ILE A 216 -12.29 1.56 -1.40
CA ILE A 216 -10.86 1.85 -1.34
C ILE A 216 -10.52 2.72 -2.55
N LEU A 217 -10.19 3.99 -2.32
CA LEU A 217 -9.85 4.96 -3.35
C LEU A 217 -8.32 5.16 -3.35
N ASP A 218 -7.64 4.53 -4.30
CA ASP A 218 -6.18 4.42 -4.30
C ASP A 218 -5.51 5.47 -5.20
N GLY A 219 -4.59 6.26 -4.64
CA GLY A 219 -3.73 7.21 -5.34
C GLY A 219 -4.37 8.59 -5.58
N PHE A 220 -4.89 9.22 -4.52
CA PHE A 220 -5.54 10.53 -4.63
C PHE A 220 -4.63 11.63 -5.22
N ASP A 221 -3.32 11.52 -5.00
CA ASP A 221 -2.31 12.42 -5.58
C ASP A 221 -2.33 12.44 -7.11
N ALA A 222 -2.83 11.38 -7.77
CA ALA A 222 -2.96 11.34 -9.22
C ALA A 222 -4.05 12.28 -9.77
N ILE A 223 -5.04 12.65 -8.97
CA ILE A 223 -6.18 13.46 -9.41
C ILE A 223 -6.31 14.81 -8.70
N ALA A 224 -5.55 15.04 -7.62
CA ALA A 224 -5.74 16.19 -6.75
C ALA A 224 -5.68 17.54 -7.48
N SER A 225 -4.76 17.70 -8.43
CA SER A 225 -4.63 18.91 -9.25
C SER A 225 -5.72 19.07 -10.31
N GLU A 226 -6.41 17.99 -10.68
CA GLU A 226 -7.43 17.95 -11.73
C GLU A 226 -8.84 18.22 -11.21
N LEU A 227 -9.07 18.12 -9.90
CA LEU A 227 -10.40 18.25 -9.28
C LEU A 227 -11.10 19.58 -9.57
N ASN A 228 -10.34 20.66 -9.74
CA ASN A 228 -10.89 21.97 -10.09
C ASN A 228 -11.26 22.07 -11.58
N ARG A 229 -10.66 21.24 -12.43
CA ARG A 229 -10.91 21.19 -13.87
C ARG A 229 -12.03 20.20 -14.23
N LYS A 230 -12.29 19.21 -13.36
CA LYS A 230 -13.23 18.11 -13.58
C LYS A 230 -14.36 18.12 -12.53
N PRO A 231 -15.41 18.95 -12.70
CA PRO A 231 -16.51 19.05 -11.73
C PRO A 231 -17.25 17.72 -11.54
N GLY A 232 -17.36 16.90 -12.59
CA GLY A 232 -17.93 15.55 -12.52
C GLY A 232 -17.19 14.64 -11.53
N LEU A 233 -15.85 14.60 -11.61
CA LEU A 233 -15.00 13.83 -10.70
C LEU A 233 -15.11 14.33 -9.26
N LYS A 234 -15.11 15.66 -9.08
CA LYS A 234 -15.29 16.28 -7.76
C LYS A 234 -16.61 15.86 -7.10
N ARG A 235 -17.72 15.94 -7.83
CA ARG A 235 -19.04 15.53 -7.33
C ARG A 235 -19.09 14.03 -7.03
N TRP A 236 -18.52 13.21 -7.90
CA TRP A 236 -18.46 11.75 -7.68
C TRP A 236 -17.68 11.43 -6.40
N LEU A 237 -16.53 12.08 -6.19
CA LEU A 237 -15.72 11.91 -4.98
C LEU A 237 -16.47 12.36 -3.72
N GLN A 238 -17.11 13.53 -3.75
CA GLN A 238 -17.97 14.02 -2.66
C GLN A 238 -19.05 13.01 -2.30
N HIS A 239 -19.72 12.44 -3.31
CA HIS A 239 -20.74 11.43 -3.07
C HIS A 239 -20.17 10.17 -2.41
N CYS A 240 -18.97 9.74 -2.79
CA CYS A 240 -18.31 8.60 -2.16
C CYS A 240 -18.00 8.85 -0.68
N THR A 241 -17.54 10.05 -0.32
CA THR A 241 -17.14 10.37 1.07
C THR A 241 -18.28 10.89 1.94
N GLU A 242 -19.41 11.31 1.39
CA GLU A 242 -20.58 11.73 2.17
C GLU A 242 -21.58 10.58 2.42
N SER A 243 -21.43 9.47 1.70
CA SER A 243 -22.31 8.31 1.83
C SER A 243 -22.13 7.61 3.19
N ARG A 244 -23.19 7.60 4.00
CA ARG A 244 -23.24 6.87 5.29
C ARG A 244 -23.34 5.35 5.14
N ASN A 245 -23.49 4.85 3.92
CA ASN A 245 -23.68 3.43 3.65
C ASN A 245 -22.35 2.68 3.48
N CYS A 246 -21.25 3.40 3.27
CA CYS A 246 -19.93 2.82 3.05
C CYS A 246 -18.89 3.45 3.98
N HIS A 247 -17.88 2.65 4.29
CA HIS A 247 -16.63 3.11 4.85
C HIS A 247 -15.67 3.39 3.69
N VAL A 248 -14.75 4.33 3.86
CA VAL A 248 -13.83 4.78 2.81
C VAL A 248 -12.41 4.75 3.32
N ILE A 249 -11.54 4.06 2.59
CA ILE A 249 -10.09 4.18 2.71
C ILE A 249 -9.61 5.01 1.50
N VAL A 250 -8.83 6.05 1.74
CA VAL A 250 -8.16 6.80 0.67
C VAL A 250 -6.66 6.71 0.88
N THR A 251 -5.91 6.46 -0.20
CA THR A 251 -4.45 6.54 -0.15
C THR A 251 -3.93 7.79 -0.83
N SER A 252 -2.89 8.42 -0.27
CA SER A 252 -2.26 9.60 -0.86
C SER A 252 -0.80 9.78 -0.42
N ARG A 253 -0.12 10.78 -0.99
CA ARG A 253 1.19 11.24 -0.49
C ARG A 253 1.00 12.20 0.68
N PRO A 254 1.99 12.35 1.59
CA PRO A 254 1.87 13.23 2.76
C PRO A 254 1.56 14.69 2.40
N ASN A 255 2.06 15.16 1.26
CA ASN A 255 1.85 16.54 0.81
C ASN A 255 0.49 16.77 0.12
N VAL A 256 -0.34 15.73 -0.02
CA VAL A 256 -1.62 15.80 -0.74
C VAL A 256 -2.69 15.11 0.10
N MET A 257 -3.50 15.90 0.81
CA MET A 257 -4.61 15.40 1.63
C MET A 257 -5.96 15.53 0.91
N CYS A 258 -6.81 14.52 1.04
CA CYS A 258 -8.16 14.55 0.51
C CYS A 258 -9.07 15.37 1.42
N SER A 259 -9.34 16.61 1.05
CA SER A 259 -10.19 17.54 1.81
C SER A 259 -11.65 17.10 1.95
N TYR A 260 -12.10 16.11 1.17
CA TYR A 260 -13.46 15.57 1.22
C TYR A 260 -13.67 14.52 2.32
N LEU A 261 -12.58 14.02 2.92
CA LEU A 261 -12.65 13.08 4.05
C LEU A 261 -12.76 13.87 5.36
N LYS A 262 -13.99 14.05 5.82
CA LYS A 262 -14.25 14.64 7.14
C LYS A 262 -14.01 13.60 8.22
N ASN A 263 -13.35 14.00 9.32
CA ASN A 263 -13.11 13.20 10.52
C ASN A 263 -12.43 11.84 10.25
N ALA A 264 -11.47 11.81 9.31
CA ALA A 264 -10.76 10.60 8.97
C ALA A 264 -9.69 10.23 9.99
N LYS A 265 -9.54 8.93 10.25
CA LYS A 265 -8.38 8.38 10.95
C LYS A 265 -7.17 8.47 10.03
N LEU A 266 -6.15 9.20 10.46
CA LEU A 266 -4.91 9.39 9.70
C LEU A 266 -3.90 8.29 10.06
N ILE A 267 -3.36 7.65 9.03
CA ILE A 267 -2.44 6.54 9.14
C ILE A 267 -1.27 6.74 8.19
N ASP A 268 -0.06 6.66 8.70
CA ASP A 268 1.15 6.76 7.89
C ASP A 268 1.73 5.36 7.64
N ILE A 269 2.06 5.07 6.37
CA ILE A 269 2.87 3.92 5.97
C ILE A 269 4.32 4.38 5.90
N ILE A 270 5.14 3.80 6.75
CA ILE A 270 6.59 4.07 6.81
C ILE A 270 7.43 3.03 6.05
N GLY A 271 6.82 1.89 5.68
CA GLY A 271 7.50 0.81 4.96
C GLY A 271 7.82 -0.39 5.85
N PHE A 272 8.97 -1.04 5.59
CA PHE A 272 9.41 -2.25 6.27
C PHE A 272 10.18 -1.94 7.55
N GLN A 273 10.01 -2.75 8.59
CA GLN A 273 10.96 -2.82 9.70
C GLN A 273 12.11 -3.76 9.37
N SER A 274 13.20 -3.72 10.13
CA SER A 274 14.39 -4.52 9.87
C SER A 274 14.09 -6.04 9.81
N GLN A 275 13.22 -6.54 10.69
CA GLN A 275 12.72 -7.93 10.64
C GLN A 275 11.89 -8.24 9.39
N ASP A 276 11.18 -7.24 8.85
CA ASP A 276 10.35 -7.39 7.67
C ASP A 276 11.20 -7.47 6.41
N ILE A 277 12.31 -6.72 6.35
CA ILE A 277 13.27 -6.73 5.24
C ILE A 277 13.79 -8.16 5.02
N ARG A 278 14.25 -8.82 6.09
CA ARG A 278 14.77 -10.19 5.99
C ARG A 278 13.71 -11.17 5.47
N LYS A 279 12.49 -11.12 6.02
CA LYS A 279 11.39 -11.98 5.60
C LYS A 279 11.00 -11.73 4.15
N TYR A 280 10.95 -10.47 3.74
CA TYR A 280 10.67 -10.07 2.37
C TYR A 280 11.70 -10.65 1.38
N ILE A 281 12.99 -10.51 1.68
CA ILE A 281 14.08 -11.00 0.82
C ILE A 281 13.95 -12.51 0.61
N HIS A 282 13.84 -13.29 1.69
CA HIS A 282 13.69 -14.75 1.56
C HIS A 282 12.43 -15.13 0.77
N ALA A 283 11.28 -14.52 1.09
CA ALA A 283 10.03 -14.78 0.38
C ALA A 283 10.11 -14.43 -1.12
N TYR A 284 10.80 -13.33 -1.46
CA TYR A 284 11.00 -12.93 -2.85
C TYR A 284 11.75 -14.02 -3.62
N PHE A 285 12.92 -14.45 -3.14
CA PHE A 285 13.75 -15.43 -3.86
C PHE A 285 13.07 -16.80 -3.95
N GLN A 286 12.37 -17.23 -2.89
CA GLN A 286 11.55 -18.45 -2.91
C GLN A 286 10.45 -18.41 -3.98
N ASN A 287 9.77 -17.26 -4.14
CA ASN A 287 8.70 -17.11 -5.13
C ASN A 287 9.20 -17.16 -6.57
N VAL A 288 10.45 -16.73 -6.81
CA VAL A 288 11.02 -16.67 -8.16
C VAL A 288 11.50 -18.04 -8.65
N ALA A 289 11.91 -18.93 -7.75
CA ALA A 289 12.55 -20.19 -8.11
C ALA A 289 11.59 -21.23 -8.72
N GLY A 290 10.31 -21.20 -8.36
CA GLY A 290 9.31 -22.16 -8.85
C GLY A 290 9.56 -23.62 -8.42
N ASP A 291 8.52 -24.45 -8.56
CA ASP A 291 8.33 -25.88 -8.15
C ASP A 291 9.41 -26.93 -8.56
N SER A 292 10.62 -26.50 -8.92
CA SER A 292 11.77 -27.37 -9.18
C SER A 292 12.45 -27.74 -7.86
N GLY A 293 12.03 -28.88 -7.29
CA GLY A 293 12.37 -29.40 -5.95
C GLY A 293 13.84 -29.69 -5.63
N ASP A 294 14.80 -29.11 -6.35
CA ASP A 294 16.25 -29.18 -6.07
C ASP A 294 16.89 -27.79 -5.79
N ASN A 295 16.10 -26.70 -5.75
CA ASN A 295 16.62 -25.32 -5.72
C ASN A 295 16.60 -24.60 -4.34
N ASP A 296 16.08 -25.22 -3.28
CA ASP A 296 15.92 -24.57 -1.96
C ASP A 296 17.24 -24.01 -1.40
N GLN A 297 18.36 -24.69 -1.64
CA GLN A 297 19.68 -24.24 -1.18
C GLN A 297 20.16 -23.00 -1.96
N LYS A 298 19.97 -22.99 -3.28
CA LYS A 298 20.43 -21.90 -4.16
C LYS A 298 19.68 -20.60 -3.88
N ASP A 299 18.41 -20.67 -3.50
CA ASP A 299 17.59 -19.50 -3.16
C ASP A 299 17.96 -18.90 -1.80
N CYS A 300 18.26 -19.76 -0.82
CA CYS A 300 18.82 -19.33 0.45
C CYS A 300 20.14 -18.59 0.24
N ASP A 301 20.98 -19.08 -0.68
CA ASP A 301 22.26 -18.46 -0.98
C ASP A 301 22.09 -17.05 -1.61
N GLN A 302 21.13 -16.84 -2.53
CA GLN A 302 20.90 -15.49 -3.11
C GLN A 302 20.36 -14.50 -2.08
N ALA A 303 19.42 -14.95 -1.24
CA ALA A 303 18.87 -14.15 -0.16
C ALA A 303 19.98 -13.74 0.83
N ASP A 304 20.84 -14.69 1.21
CA ASP A 304 21.94 -14.45 2.14
C ASP A 304 23.01 -13.51 1.56
N ILE A 305 23.30 -13.61 0.25
CA ILE A 305 24.19 -12.67 -0.44
C ILE A 305 23.65 -11.24 -0.34
N LEU A 306 22.36 -11.04 -0.64
CA LEU A 306 21.75 -9.70 -0.53
C LEU A 306 21.75 -9.21 0.93
N LEU A 307 21.40 -10.08 1.88
CA LEU A 307 21.39 -9.73 3.29
C LEU A 307 22.77 -9.28 3.79
N ARG A 308 23.85 -9.98 3.41
CA ARG A 308 25.23 -9.57 3.72
C ARG A 308 25.55 -8.20 3.13
N LYS A 309 25.25 -7.99 1.84
CA LYS A 309 25.44 -6.68 1.17
C LYS A 309 24.70 -5.54 1.88
N LEU A 310 23.49 -5.79 2.40
CA LEU A 310 22.74 -4.80 3.17
C LEU A 310 23.36 -4.54 4.55
N ILE A 311 23.88 -5.57 5.22
CA ILE A 311 24.57 -5.43 6.52
C ILE A 311 25.85 -4.61 6.36
N ASP A 312 26.61 -4.87 5.29
CA ASP A 312 27.90 -4.22 5.04
C ASP A 312 27.75 -2.78 4.51
N ASN A 313 26.55 -2.38 4.08
CA ASN A 313 26.28 -1.05 3.52
C ASN A 313 25.09 -0.35 4.21
N PRO A 314 25.35 0.54 5.20
CA PRO A 314 24.31 1.26 5.93
C PRO A 314 23.35 2.06 5.05
N SER A 315 23.82 2.62 3.94
CA SER A 315 22.96 3.38 3.01
C SER A 315 21.97 2.49 2.29
N LEU A 316 22.40 1.31 1.84
CA LEU A 316 21.50 0.33 1.21
C LEU A 316 20.52 -0.24 2.24
N LYS A 317 20.98 -0.47 3.47
CA LYS A 317 20.12 -0.86 4.59
C LYS A 317 19.00 0.16 4.84
N LEU A 318 19.35 1.44 4.94
CA LEU A 318 18.37 2.51 5.13
C LEU A 318 17.35 2.57 3.98
N LEU A 319 17.81 2.49 2.72
CA LEU A 319 16.93 2.49 1.56
C LEU A 319 16.02 1.25 1.51
N SER A 320 16.45 0.11 2.07
CA SER A 320 15.67 -1.14 2.11
C SER A 320 14.41 -1.06 2.95
N HIS A 321 14.28 -0.06 3.82
CA HIS A 321 13.03 0.22 4.51
C HIS A 321 11.90 0.65 3.56
N ILE A 322 12.24 1.19 2.37
CA ILE A 322 11.26 1.55 1.34
C ILE A 322 11.02 0.32 0.42
N PRO A 323 9.80 -0.25 0.37
CA PRO A 323 9.52 -1.47 -0.36
C PRO A 323 9.94 -1.47 -1.84
N LEU A 324 9.79 -0.32 -2.52
CA LEU A 324 10.22 -0.17 -3.92
C LEU A 324 11.72 -0.40 -4.10
N TYR A 325 12.55 0.13 -3.20
CA TYR A 325 14.00 -0.05 -3.27
C TYR A 325 14.40 -1.45 -2.87
N LEU A 326 13.77 -2.04 -1.85
CA LEU A 326 14.04 -3.43 -1.49
C LEU A 326 13.74 -4.40 -2.63
N ARG A 327 12.59 -4.22 -3.32
CA ARG A 327 12.26 -5.03 -4.50
C ARG A 327 13.25 -4.80 -5.65
N LEU A 328 13.71 -3.57 -5.84
CA LEU A 328 14.78 -3.27 -6.80
C LEU A 328 16.09 -3.98 -6.45
N PHE A 329 16.50 -4.01 -5.18
CA PHE A 329 17.70 -4.73 -4.74
C PHE A 329 17.59 -6.23 -4.99
N CYS A 330 16.43 -6.82 -4.69
CA CYS A 330 16.18 -8.23 -4.97
C CYS A 330 16.28 -8.51 -6.48
N HIS A 331 15.66 -7.67 -7.32
CA HIS A 331 15.73 -7.78 -8.76
C HIS A 331 17.17 -7.67 -9.28
N LEU A 332 17.94 -6.67 -8.83
CA LEU A 332 19.32 -6.46 -9.26
C LEU A 332 20.24 -7.61 -8.85
N THR A 333 20.11 -8.11 -7.62
CA THR A 333 20.88 -9.26 -7.14
C THR A 333 20.62 -10.49 -7.99
N ARG A 334 19.35 -10.76 -8.30
CA ARG A 334 18.98 -11.86 -9.19
C ARG A 334 19.62 -11.72 -10.57
N GLN A 335 19.57 -10.52 -11.16
CA GLN A 335 20.16 -10.26 -12.48
C GLN A 335 21.68 -10.46 -12.49
N GLN A 336 22.40 -10.04 -11.44
CA GLN A 336 23.84 -10.27 -11.32
C GLN A 336 24.17 -11.76 -11.28
N ILE A 337 23.41 -12.54 -10.50
CA ILE A 337 23.62 -13.99 -10.36
C ILE A 337 23.31 -14.73 -11.67
N LEU A 338 22.26 -14.34 -12.38
CA LEU A 338 21.94 -14.92 -13.69
C LEU A 338 23.06 -14.67 -14.71
N LYS A 339 23.61 -13.45 -14.74
CA LYS A 339 24.74 -13.12 -15.63
C LYS A 339 26.00 -13.90 -15.29
N ALA A 340 26.34 -14.00 -14.00
CA ALA A 340 27.51 -14.78 -13.56
C ALA A 340 27.38 -16.25 -13.96
N GLN A 341 26.18 -16.83 -13.92
CA GLN A 341 25.94 -18.20 -14.37
C GLN A 341 26.05 -18.35 -15.89
N GLU A 342 25.54 -17.37 -16.65
CA GLU A 342 25.72 -17.35 -18.11
C GLU A 342 27.20 -17.18 -18.51
N GLU A 343 28.00 -16.48 -17.72
CA GLU A 343 29.45 -16.34 -17.93
C GLU A 343 30.22 -17.60 -17.52
N GLU A 344 29.88 -18.25 -16.40
CA GLU A 344 30.46 -19.55 -16.00
C GLU A 344 30.14 -20.69 -16.98
N ASP A 345 28.96 -20.68 -17.60
CA ASP A 345 28.58 -21.63 -18.65
C ASP A 345 29.29 -21.35 -20.00
N ASN A 346 29.82 -20.15 -20.19
CA ASN A 346 30.51 -19.72 -21.42
C ASN A 346 32.05 -19.68 -21.27
N ASP A 347 32.59 -19.51 -20.07
CA ASP A 347 34.02 -19.38 -19.80
C ASP A 347 34.47 -20.31 -18.65
N ASN A 348 35.08 -21.44 -19.02
CA ASN A 348 36.22 -21.97 -18.26
C ASN A 348 37.39 -20.98 -18.43
N ASP A 349 37.42 -19.87 -17.70
CA ASP A 349 38.66 -19.26 -17.20
C ASP A 349 38.43 -17.97 -16.39
N ASN A 350 39.00 -18.01 -15.18
CA ASN A 350 39.49 -16.90 -14.33
C ASN A 350 38.51 -15.92 -13.68
N ASN A 351 38.35 -16.15 -12.37
CA ASN A 351 38.26 -15.18 -11.26
C ASN A 351 38.67 -13.74 -11.60
N ASP A 352 37.82 -12.78 -11.21
CA ASP A 352 38.25 -11.71 -10.30
C ASP A 352 37.08 -11.11 -9.52
N ASN A 353 37.32 -10.92 -8.21
CA ASN A 353 36.43 -10.30 -7.23
C ASN A 353 36.56 -8.77 -7.33
N ASP A 354 35.51 -8.09 -7.81
CA ASP A 354 35.26 -6.67 -7.51
C ASP A 354 33.80 -6.28 -7.83
N ASN A 355 32.85 -6.74 -7.01
CA ASN A 355 31.41 -6.72 -7.36
C ASN A 355 30.55 -5.71 -6.54
N ASP A 356 31.14 -5.03 -5.55
CA ASP A 356 30.38 -4.15 -4.64
C ASP A 356 30.20 -2.72 -5.17
N ASN A 357 31.17 -2.21 -5.94
CA ASN A 357 31.05 -0.90 -6.61
C ASN A 357 30.13 -0.93 -7.83
N GLU A 358 29.93 -2.11 -8.43
CA GLU A 358 29.13 -2.25 -9.63
C GLU A 358 27.63 -2.10 -9.33
N MET A 359 27.14 -2.60 -8.19
CA MET A 359 25.73 -2.49 -7.81
C MET A 359 25.33 -1.03 -7.59
N ILE A 360 26.18 -0.22 -6.93
CA ILE A 360 25.96 1.21 -6.71
C ILE A 360 26.02 1.97 -8.04
N MET A 361 26.98 1.67 -8.91
CA MET A 361 27.08 2.28 -10.25
C MET A 361 25.91 1.91 -11.15
N ILE A 362 25.44 0.65 -11.12
CA ILE A 362 24.23 0.20 -11.82
C ILE A 362 23.00 0.90 -11.26
N MET A 363 22.89 1.06 -9.93
CA MET A 363 21.81 1.82 -9.30
C MET A 363 21.80 3.28 -9.78
N ILE A 364 22.96 3.94 -9.76
CA ILE A 364 23.12 5.32 -10.25
C ILE A 364 22.75 5.39 -11.74
N MET A 365 23.23 4.46 -12.57
CA MET A 365 22.90 4.43 -14.00
C MET A 365 21.42 4.18 -14.27
N ILE A 366 20.74 3.30 -13.51
CA ILE A 366 19.31 3.03 -13.66
C ILE A 366 18.48 4.23 -13.18
N MET A 367 18.84 4.85 -12.05
CA MET A 367 18.18 6.06 -11.58
C MET A 367 18.37 7.23 -12.56
N MET A 368 19.57 7.39 -13.14
CA MET A 368 19.85 8.41 -14.15
C MET A 368 19.13 8.15 -15.48
N LYS A 369 19.04 6.90 -15.96
CA LYS A 369 18.29 6.55 -17.18
C LYS A 369 16.78 6.75 -17.03
N LYS A 370 16.20 6.47 -15.86
CA LYS A 370 14.76 6.69 -15.62
C LYS A 370 14.39 8.16 -15.43
N LYS A 371 15.29 8.99 -14.90
CA LYS A 371 15.05 10.45 -14.81
C LYS A 371 14.85 11.10 -16.19
N LYS A 372 15.45 10.53 -17.25
CA LYS A 372 15.29 11.02 -18.63
C LYS A 372 13.94 10.64 -19.27
N LYS A 373 13.25 9.62 -18.75
CA LYS A 373 11.98 9.10 -19.31
C LYS A 373 10.72 9.55 -18.54
N ILE A 374 10.91 10.30 -17.44
CA ILE A 374 9.83 10.86 -16.60
C ILE A 374 9.69 12.39 -16.83
N PHE A 375 10.65 13.00 -17.56
CA PHE A 375 10.65 14.42 -17.95
C PHE A 375 10.48 14.63 -19.46
N GLU A 376 10.18 13.57 -20.21
CA GLU A 376 9.59 13.58 -21.55
C GLU A 376 8.22 12.90 -21.45
#